data_AF-A0A1G3NWN3-F1
#
_entry.id   AF-A0A1G3NWN3-F1
#
_cell.length_a   1.000
_cell.length_b   1.000
_cell.length_c   1.000
_cell.angle_alpha   90.00
_cell.angle_beta   90.00
_cell.angle_gamma   90.00
#
_symmetry.space_group_name_H-M   'P 1'
#
loop_
_entity.id
_entity.type
_entity.pdbx_description
1 polymer ?
#
loop_
_entity_poly.entity_id
_entity_poly.type
_entity_poly.pdbx_seq_one_letter_code
_entity_poly.pdbx_strand_id
1 'polypeptide(L)'
;MDLQVQEIQTKVEKELPLIETLKNELKKVIVGQNEMLDGLLIGLITGGHILVEGVPGLAKTLAVSTLSKAVKLDFKRIQFTPDLLPSDIIGTLIYNQKTGDFQPKKGPVFANIILADEINRAPAKVQSALLESMQEKKVTLGDVTYALPSPFLVMATQNPIDQEGTYNLPEAQIDRFMMKIKITYPTKDEEKVILDRMISNKEISINQVIDQNKIIELSNLINDVYISDRIKSYIVDIVDSTRNPSEYGLKIQSLINYPASPRASIFLARAAKGIAILNGRGFVTADDIKNVSLMVLRHRLILSYEAEAEGVTSEDIIKQIFNSVVVP
;
A
#
# COMPACT_ATOMS: atom_id res chain seq x y z
N MET A 1 -14.16 26.56 -13.81
CA MET A 1 -13.14 25.52 -13.59
C MET A 1 -11.87 26.04 -14.24
N ASP A 2 -10.83 26.30 -13.45
CA ASP A 2 -9.64 27.02 -13.91
C ASP A 2 -8.95 26.30 -15.07
N LEU A 3 -8.37 27.08 -16.00
CA LEU A 3 -7.61 26.58 -17.17
C LEU A 3 -6.58 25.51 -16.77
N GLN A 4 -5.95 25.67 -15.60
CA GLN A 4 -5.01 24.69 -15.04
C GLN A 4 -5.64 23.32 -14.77
N VAL A 5 -6.88 23.26 -14.24
CA VAL A 5 -7.57 21.99 -13.98
C VAL A 5 -7.92 21.29 -15.29
N GLN A 6 -8.28 22.04 -16.33
CA GLN A 6 -8.56 21.47 -17.66
C GLN A 6 -7.29 20.90 -18.32
N GLU A 7 -6.15 21.56 -18.15
CA GLU A 7 -4.86 21.04 -18.61
C GLU A 7 -4.48 19.74 -17.90
N ILE A 8 -4.64 19.68 -16.57
CA ILE A 8 -4.37 18.46 -15.79
C ILE A 8 -5.33 17.35 -16.20
N GLN A 9 -6.63 17.64 -16.36
CA GLN A 9 -7.62 16.67 -16.82
C GLN A 9 -7.22 16.08 -18.17
N THR A 10 -6.83 16.92 -19.13
CA THR A 10 -6.38 16.48 -20.46
C THR A 10 -5.15 15.58 -20.39
N LYS A 11 -4.19 15.86 -19.49
CA LYS A 11 -3.03 14.99 -19.27
C LYS A 11 -3.44 13.62 -18.74
N VAL A 12 -4.33 13.58 -17.74
CA VAL A 12 -4.79 12.33 -17.12
C VAL A 12 -5.62 11.48 -18.08
N GLU A 13 -6.53 12.09 -18.85
CA GLU A 13 -7.37 11.39 -19.83
C GLU A 13 -6.54 10.68 -20.91
N LYS A 14 -5.41 11.27 -21.31
CA LYS A 14 -4.47 10.63 -22.26
C LYS A 14 -3.88 9.33 -21.73
N GLU A 15 -3.75 9.20 -20.41
CA GLU A 15 -3.18 8.01 -19.76
C GLU A 15 -4.22 6.92 -19.48
N LEU A 16 -5.51 7.26 -19.49
CA LEU A 16 -6.59 6.35 -19.13
C LEU A 16 -6.61 5.04 -19.95
N PRO A 17 -6.48 5.04 -21.30
CA PRO A 17 -6.49 3.79 -22.08
C PRO A 17 -5.35 2.84 -21.68
N LEU A 18 -4.20 3.40 -21.30
CA LEU A 18 -3.04 2.64 -20.89
C LEU A 18 -3.24 2.03 -19.49
N ILE A 19 -3.82 2.80 -18.56
CA ILE A 19 -4.20 2.35 -17.22
C ILE A 19 -5.24 1.23 -17.31
N GLU A 20 -6.25 1.37 -18.16
CA GLU A 20 -7.27 0.34 -18.39
C GLU A 20 -6.64 -0.94 -18.96
N THR A 21 -5.73 -0.80 -19.92
CA THR A 21 -4.97 -1.93 -20.48
C THR A 21 -4.18 -2.65 -19.38
N LEU A 22 -3.49 -1.90 -18.51
CA LEU A 22 -2.76 -2.47 -17.38
C LEU A 22 -3.71 -3.20 -16.42
N LYS A 23 -4.81 -2.57 -16.00
CA LYS A 23 -5.81 -3.19 -15.12
C LYS A 23 -6.38 -4.49 -15.73
N ASN A 24 -6.67 -4.49 -17.03
CA ASN A 24 -7.15 -5.66 -17.74
C ASN A 24 -6.11 -6.78 -17.82
N GLU A 25 -4.83 -6.44 -18.02
CA GLU A 25 -3.73 -7.39 -18.00
C GLU A 25 -3.60 -8.08 -16.63
N LEU A 26 -3.69 -7.31 -15.54
CA LEU A 26 -3.64 -7.85 -14.17
C LEU A 26 -4.85 -8.77 -13.88
N LYS A 27 -6.04 -8.41 -14.34
CA LYS A 27 -7.28 -9.19 -14.15
C LYS A 27 -7.30 -10.53 -14.90
N LYS A 28 -6.40 -10.73 -15.88
CA LYS A 28 -6.21 -12.06 -16.52
C LYS A 28 -5.75 -13.11 -15.52
N VAL A 29 -5.02 -12.71 -14.49
CA VAL A 29 -4.46 -13.61 -13.48
C VAL A 29 -5.20 -13.47 -12.16
N ILE A 30 -5.48 -12.24 -11.73
CA ILE A 30 -6.03 -11.93 -10.41
C ILE A 30 -7.55 -11.88 -10.49
N VAL A 31 -8.23 -12.72 -9.69
CA VAL A 31 -9.70 -12.84 -9.65
C VAL A 31 -10.22 -12.27 -8.34
N GLY A 32 -11.23 -11.40 -8.40
CA GLY A 32 -11.99 -10.92 -7.23
C GLY A 32 -11.28 -9.90 -6.31
N GLN A 33 -9.98 -9.67 -6.50
CA GLN A 33 -9.19 -8.82 -5.59
C GLN A 33 -9.03 -7.38 -6.10
N ASN A 34 -10.13 -6.72 -6.44
CA ASN A 34 -10.11 -5.35 -6.99
C ASN A 34 -9.47 -4.33 -6.03
N GLU A 35 -9.80 -4.41 -4.72
CA GLU A 35 -9.21 -3.53 -3.70
C GLU A 35 -7.68 -3.67 -3.64
N MET A 36 -7.17 -4.91 -3.71
CA MET A 36 -5.73 -5.16 -3.74
C MET A 36 -5.09 -4.62 -5.02
N LEU A 37 -5.74 -4.78 -6.18
CA LEU A 37 -5.25 -4.25 -7.46
C LEU A 37 -5.13 -2.73 -7.44
N ASP A 38 -6.20 -2.04 -7.02
CA ASP A 38 -6.20 -0.59 -6.92
C ASP A 38 -5.18 -0.13 -5.88
N GLY A 39 -5.10 -0.78 -4.71
CA GLY A 39 -4.10 -0.49 -3.70
C GLY A 39 -2.68 -0.64 -4.20
N LEU A 40 -2.36 -1.70 -4.96
CA LEU A 40 -1.05 -1.92 -5.57
C LEU A 40 -0.69 -0.82 -6.57
N LEU A 41 -1.63 -0.46 -7.45
CA LEU A 41 -1.42 0.60 -8.44
C LEU A 41 -1.27 1.97 -7.77
N ILE A 42 -2.11 2.29 -6.78
CA ILE A 42 -2.02 3.51 -5.97
C ILE A 42 -0.67 3.55 -5.25
N GLY A 43 -0.26 2.47 -4.58
CA GLY A 43 1.02 2.39 -3.88
C GLY A 43 2.20 2.63 -4.82
N LEU A 44 2.16 2.02 -6.01
CA LEU A 44 3.22 2.17 -7.01
C LEU A 44 3.32 3.62 -7.53
N ILE A 45 2.21 4.24 -7.94
CA ILE A 45 2.24 5.61 -8.49
C ILE A 45 2.44 6.67 -7.41
N THR A 46 1.96 6.45 -6.19
CA THR A 46 2.12 7.42 -5.09
C THR A 46 3.42 7.24 -4.31
N GLY A 47 4.16 6.15 -4.53
CA GLY A 47 5.31 5.75 -3.73
C GLY A 47 4.94 5.39 -2.29
N GLY A 48 3.71 4.92 -2.07
CA GLY A 48 3.18 4.49 -0.79
C GLY A 48 3.32 2.97 -0.59
N HIS A 49 3.68 2.56 0.62
CA HIS A 49 3.81 1.14 0.98
C HIS A 49 2.50 0.56 1.49
N ILE A 50 2.32 -0.75 1.33
CA ILE A 50 1.05 -1.43 1.58
C ILE A 50 1.27 -2.55 2.59
N LEU A 51 0.38 -2.61 3.58
CA LEU A 51 0.27 -3.72 4.52
C LEU A 51 -0.93 -4.58 4.12
N VAL A 52 -0.75 -5.88 4.03
CA VAL A 52 -1.81 -6.81 3.60
C VAL A 52 -2.06 -7.85 4.67
N GLU A 53 -3.24 -7.75 5.28
CA GLU A 53 -3.72 -8.75 6.22
C GLU A 53 -4.58 -9.76 5.49
N GLY A 54 -4.33 -11.04 5.69
CA GLY A 54 -5.17 -12.10 5.14
C GLY A 54 -4.49 -13.45 5.25
N VAL A 55 -5.28 -14.52 5.12
CA VAL A 55 -4.77 -15.88 5.27
C VAL A 55 -3.82 -16.27 4.13
N PRO A 56 -2.97 -17.30 4.35
CA PRO A 56 -2.14 -17.88 3.30
C PRO A 56 -2.98 -18.39 2.10
N GLY A 57 -2.37 -18.43 0.91
CA GLY A 57 -2.99 -19.02 -0.27
C GLY A 57 -3.87 -18.09 -1.11
N LEU A 58 -4.07 -16.83 -0.73
CA LEU A 58 -4.91 -15.86 -1.47
C LEU A 58 -4.19 -15.17 -2.65
N ALA A 59 -3.30 -15.88 -3.35
CA ALA A 59 -2.60 -15.39 -4.55
C ALA A 59 -1.84 -14.04 -4.40
N LYS A 60 -1.48 -13.62 -3.18
CA LYS A 60 -0.74 -12.36 -2.91
C LYS A 60 0.58 -12.27 -3.71
N THR A 61 1.38 -13.35 -3.68
CA THR A 61 2.63 -13.45 -4.44
C THR A 61 2.40 -13.39 -5.95
N LEU A 62 1.33 -14.02 -6.42
CA LEU A 62 0.95 -14.01 -7.82
C LEU A 62 0.57 -12.61 -8.26
N ALA A 63 -0.13 -11.84 -7.42
CA ALA A 63 -0.51 -10.47 -7.75
C ALA A 63 0.68 -9.53 -7.90
N VAL A 64 1.59 -9.55 -6.94
CA VAL A 64 2.78 -8.67 -6.97
C VAL A 64 3.72 -9.04 -8.12
N SER A 65 3.94 -10.33 -8.37
CA SER A 65 4.77 -10.79 -9.49
C SER A 65 4.11 -10.54 -10.86
N THR A 66 2.79 -10.58 -10.94
CA THR A 66 2.05 -10.21 -12.16
C THR A 66 2.20 -8.73 -12.44
N LEU A 67 2.05 -7.88 -11.41
CA LEU A 67 2.28 -6.44 -11.54
C LEU A 67 3.69 -6.16 -12.03
N SER A 68 4.72 -6.74 -11.39
CA SER A 68 6.12 -6.48 -11.76
C SER A 68 6.43 -6.84 -13.22
N LYS A 69 5.84 -7.92 -13.74
CA LYS A 69 5.94 -8.31 -15.15
C LYS A 69 5.23 -7.32 -16.07
N ALA A 70 4.01 -6.91 -15.72
CA ALA A 70 3.20 -6.00 -16.52
C ALA A 70 3.83 -4.58 -16.63
N VAL A 71 4.61 -4.17 -15.63
CA VAL A 71 5.27 -2.85 -15.60
C VAL A 71 6.79 -2.89 -15.80
N LYS A 72 7.36 -4.07 -16.08
CA LYS A 72 8.81 -4.32 -16.24
C LYS A 72 9.66 -3.72 -15.11
N LEU A 73 9.34 -4.10 -13.87
CA LEU A 73 10.07 -3.70 -12.68
C LEU A 73 10.71 -4.89 -11.98
N ASP A 74 11.85 -4.66 -11.32
CA ASP A 74 12.52 -5.69 -10.54
C ASP A 74 11.68 -6.09 -9.33
N PHE A 75 11.52 -7.40 -9.15
CA PHE A 75 10.75 -7.98 -8.05
C PHE A 75 11.62 -8.86 -7.16
N LYS A 76 11.48 -8.68 -5.85
CA LYS A 76 12.05 -9.58 -4.85
C LYS A 76 11.01 -9.95 -3.81
N ARG A 77 10.97 -11.25 -3.49
CA ARG A 77 10.24 -11.78 -2.34
C ARG A 77 11.22 -12.01 -1.20
N ILE A 78 10.87 -11.54 -0.01
CA ILE A 78 11.57 -11.77 1.24
C ILE A 78 10.59 -12.49 2.15
N GLN A 79 10.94 -13.70 2.57
CA GLN A 79 10.20 -14.41 3.61
C GLN A 79 10.77 -13.98 4.95
N PHE A 80 9.93 -13.43 5.83
CA PHE A 80 10.36 -13.07 7.17
C PHE A 80 10.32 -14.33 8.05
N THR A 81 11.43 -14.57 8.74
CA THR A 81 11.64 -15.72 9.62
C THR A 81 12.33 -15.26 10.92
N PRO A 82 12.23 -16.02 12.02
CA PRO A 82 12.81 -15.62 13.30
C PRO A 82 14.34 -15.44 13.29
N ASP A 83 15.03 -16.11 12.37
CA ASP A 83 16.48 -16.13 12.19
C ASP A 83 16.99 -15.06 11.21
N LEU A 84 16.10 -14.36 10.51
CA LEU A 84 16.47 -13.35 9.52
C LEU A 84 17.26 -12.21 10.18
N LEU A 85 18.33 -11.73 9.55
CA LEU A 85 19.12 -10.60 10.05
C LEU A 85 18.82 -9.33 9.25
N PRO A 86 19.01 -8.13 9.83
CA PRO A 86 18.91 -6.86 9.09
C PRO A 86 19.77 -6.83 7.82
N SER A 87 20.96 -7.43 7.86
CA SER A 87 21.87 -7.54 6.71
C SER A 87 21.33 -8.39 5.57
N ASP A 88 20.41 -9.32 5.83
CA ASP A 88 19.79 -10.13 4.78
C ASP A 88 18.74 -9.34 3.99
N ILE A 89 18.26 -8.23 4.55
CA ILE A 89 17.33 -7.30 3.92
C ILE A 89 18.10 -6.18 3.21
N ILE A 90 18.99 -5.52 3.96
CA ILE A 90 19.74 -4.34 3.52
C ILE A 90 20.91 -4.72 2.60
N GLY A 91 21.58 -5.83 2.89
CA GLY A 91 22.85 -6.20 2.27
C GLY A 91 24.01 -6.11 3.27
N THR A 92 25.20 -6.48 2.79
CA THR A 92 26.43 -6.48 3.59
C THR A 92 27.65 -6.22 2.73
N LEU A 93 28.79 -5.93 3.36
CA LEU A 93 30.08 -5.90 2.69
C LEU A 93 30.68 -7.31 2.68
N ILE A 94 31.02 -7.80 1.48
CA ILE A 94 31.68 -9.09 1.30
C ILE A 94 33.16 -8.87 0.96
N TYR A 95 34.04 -9.64 1.59
CA TYR A 95 35.47 -9.57 1.29
C TYR A 95 35.76 -10.27 -0.05
N ASN A 96 36.29 -9.53 -1.03
CA ASN A 96 36.69 -10.09 -2.31
C ASN A 96 38.16 -10.54 -2.24
N GLN A 97 38.39 -11.85 -2.15
CA GLN A 97 39.73 -12.43 -2.04
C GLN A 97 40.64 -12.13 -3.24
N LYS A 98 40.08 -11.80 -4.42
CA LYS A 98 40.89 -11.49 -5.61
C LYS A 98 41.47 -10.08 -5.57
N THR A 99 40.71 -9.12 -5.03
CA THR A 99 41.12 -7.71 -4.98
C THR A 99 41.66 -7.30 -3.62
N GLY A 100 41.35 -8.06 -2.57
CA GLY A 100 41.72 -7.74 -1.19
C GLY A 100 40.81 -6.69 -0.53
N ASP A 101 39.72 -6.31 -1.19
CA ASP A 101 38.83 -5.22 -0.76
C ASP A 101 37.43 -5.72 -0.37
N PHE A 102 36.75 -4.93 0.46
CA PHE A 102 35.33 -5.16 0.79
C PHE A 102 34.42 -4.58 -0.29
N GLN A 103 33.60 -5.41 -0.91
CA GLN A 103 32.64 -5.02 -1.95
C GLN A 103 31.20 -5.08 -1.43
N PRO A 104 30.34 -4.13 -1.81
CA PRO A 104 28.94 -4.14 -1.39
C PRO A 104 28.16 -5.26 -2.09
N LYS A 105 27.57 -6.15 -1.29
CA LYS A 105 26.54 -7.08 -1.72
C LYS A 105 25.18 -6.50 -1.34
N LYS A 106 24.53 -5.87 -2.32
CA LYS A 106 23.19 -5.28 -2.17
C LYS A 106 22.15 -6.34 -1.77
N GLY A 107 21.36 -6.04 -0.75
CA GLY A 107 20.26 -6.88 -0.31
C GLY A 107 19.03 -6.81 -1.22
N PRO A 108 17.98 -7.58 -0.92
CA PRO A 108 16.74 -7.61 -1.69
C PRO A 108 16.01 -6.25 -1.76
N VAL A 109 16.19 -5.33 -0.80
CA VAL A 109 15.55 -3.99 -0.84
C VAL A 109 15.96 -3.13 -2.04
N PHE A 110 17.00 -3.51 -2.78
CA PHE A 110 17.43 -2.82 -3.99
C PHE A 110 16.62 -3.17 -5.25
N ALA A 111 15.48 -3.87 -5.12
CA ALA A 111 14.51 -4.06 -6.19
C ALA A 111 13.36 -3.04 -6.11
N ASN A 112 12.68 -2.80 -7.23
CA ASN A 112 11.57 -1.84 -7.30
C ASN A 112 10.35 -2.28 -6.50
N ILE A 113 10.02 -3.57 -6.52
CA ILE A 113 8.86 -4.13 -5.85
C ILE A 113 9.31 -5.23 -4.89
N ILE A 114 9.03 -5.04 -3.60
CA ILE A 114 9.35 -5.97 -2.54
C ILE A 114 8.06 -6.57 -1.98
N LEU A 115 7.96 -7.89 -1.99
CA LEU A 115 6.99 -8.63 -1.17
C LEU A 115 7.69 -9.09 0.10
N ALA A 116 7.34 -8.47 1.24
CA ALA A 116 7.80 -8.85 2.57
C ALA A 116 6.75 -9.76 3.22
N ASP A 117 6.90 -11.06 3.05
CA ASP A 117 5.91 -12.04 3.50
C ASP A 117 6.07 -12.34 4.99
N GLU A 118 4.96 -12.32 5.73
CA GLU A 118 4.86 -12.62 7.16
C GLU A 118 5.78 -11.76 8.03
N ILE A 119 5.72 -10.43 7.84
CA ILE A 119 6.59 -9.46 8.52
C ILE A 119 6.57 -9.59 10.05
N ASN A 120 5.47 -10.10 10.60
CA ASN A 120 5.28 -10.37 12.02
C ASN A 120 6.02 -11.62 12.53
N ARG A 121 6.75 -12.38 11.70
CA ARG A 121 7.57 -13.53 12.13
C ARG A 121 9.03 -13.21 12.42
N ALA A 122 9.51 -12.03 12.00
CA ALA A 122 10.89 -11.63 12.28
C ALA A 122 10.98 -10.68 13.50
N PRO A 123 12.13 -10.65 14.20
CA PRO A 123 12.35 -9.73 15.30
C PRO A 123 12.21 -8.26 14.92
N ALA A 124 11.89 -7.41 15.90
CA ALA A 124 11.68 -5.97 15.70
C ALA A 124 12.85 -5.23 15.02
N LYS A 125 14.10 -5.68 15.20
CA LYS A 125 15.28 -5.10 14.53
C LYS A 125 15.24 -5.29 13.00
N VAL A 126 14.75 -6.45 12.56
CA VAL A 126 14.63 -6.81 11.14
C VAL A 126 13.48 -6.05 10.50
N GLN A 127 12.35 -5.97 11.20
CA GLN A 127 11.21 -5.12 10.82
C GLN A 127 11.65 -3.66 10.65
N SER A 128 12.41 -3.13 11.62
CA SER A 128 12.92 -1.76 11.62
C SER A 128 13.81 -1.48 10.40
N ALA A 129 14.69 -2.42 10.02
CA ALA A 129 15.56 -2.27 8.86
C ALA A 129 14.77 -2.10 7.53
N LEU A 130 13.69 -2.87 7.34
CA LEU A 130 12.81 -2.70 6.18
C LEU A 130 12.05 -1.36 6.24
N LEU A 131 11.50 -1.00 7.41
CA LEU A 131 10.72 0.23 7.60
C LEU A 131 11.57 1.50 7.46
N GLU A 132 12.83 1.45 7.88
CA GLU A 132 13.81 2.53 7.66
C GLU A 132 14.10 2.68 6.17
N SER A 133 14.31 1.57 5.46
CA SER A 133 14.50 1.57 4.00
C SER A 133 13.31 2.19 3.26
N MET A 134 12.07 1.91 3.72
CA MET A 134 10.83 2.53 3.22
C MET A 134 10.80 4.04 3.42
N GLN A 135 11.21 4.53 4.59
CA GLN A 135 11.11 5.94 4.95
C GLN A 135 12.25 6.78 4.34
N GLU A 136 13.48 6.26 4.37
CA GLU A 136 14.68 6.98 3.95
C GLU A 136 14.97 6.83 2.46
N LYS A 137 14.43 5.79 1.80
CA LYS A 137 14.65 5.46 0.38
C LYS A 137 16.13 5.35 -0.01
N LYS A 138 16.98 5.09 0.97
CA LYS A 138 18.42 4.88 0.84
C LYS A 138 18.88 3.99 1.98
N VAL A 139 20.01 3.32 1.79
CA VAL A 139 20.56 2.38 2.75
C VAL A 139 22.07 2.52 2.78
N THR A 140 22.66 2.49 3.98
CA THR A 140 24.11 2.61 4.16
C THR A 140 24.73 1.23 4.39
N LEU A 141 25.75 0.90 3.58
CA LEU A 141 26.55 -0.32 3.72
C LEU A 141 28.00 0.07 3.99
N GLY A 142 28.48 -0.20 5.21
CA GLY A 142 29.75 0.36 5.69
C GLY A 142 29.66 1.89 5.73
N ASP A 143 30.55 2.56 5.00
CA ASP A 143 30.63 4.02 4.95
C ASP A 143 29.91 4.64 3.73
N VAL A 144 29.34 3.82 2.84
CA VAL A 144 28.73 4.28 1.59
C VAL A 144 27.21 4.15 1.65
N THR A 145 26.52 5.26 1.38
CA THR A 145 25.05 5.28 1.24
C THR A 145 24.63 5.07 -0.20
N TYR A 146 23.69 4.15 -0.41
CA TYR A 146 23.14 3.81 -1.71
C TYR A 146 21.66 4.19 -1.76
N ALA A 147 21.25 4.90 -2.81
CA ALA A 147 19.84 5.16 -3.06
C ALA A 147 19.12 3.86 -3.48
N LEU A 148 17.87 3.70 -3.01
CA LEU A 148 16.98 2.66 -3.50
C LEU A 148 16.43 3.02 -4.88
N PRO A 149 16.03 2.04 -5.70
CA PRO A 149 15.49 2.32 -7.03
C PRO A 149 14.20 3.14 -6.96
N SER A 150 13.86 3.85 -8.04
CA SER A 150 12.60 4.59 -8.16
C SER A 150 11.86 4.08 -9.40
N PRO A 151 10.59 3.64 -9.30
CA PRO A 151 9.75 3.57 -8.09
C PRO A 151 10.21 2.49 -7.11
N PHE A 152 9.84 2.65 -5.84
CA PHE A 152 10.09 1.70 -4.75
C PHE A 152 8.77 1.41 -4.00
N LEU A 153 8.27 0.19 -4.11
CA LEU A 153 7.05 -0.30 -3.46
C LEU A 153 7.40 -1.48 -2.56
N VAL A 154 6.87 -1.44 -1.33
CA VAL A 154 6.92 -2.56 -0.40
C VAL A 154 5.49 -2.96 -0.10
N MET A 155 5.16 -4.22 -0.39
CA MET A 155 3.95 -4.88 0.07
C MET A 155 4.35 -5.86 1.18
N ALA A 156 4.01 -5.54 2.42
CA ALA A 156 4.22 -6.43 3.55
C ALA A 156 2.95 -7.24 3.82
N THR A 157 3.07 -8.49 4.22
CA THR A 157 1.92 -9.32 4.63
C THR A 157 1.98 -9.63 6.13
N GLN A 158 0.82 -9.71 6.75
CA GLN A 158 0.65 -10.22 8.11
C GLN A 158 -0.34 -11.36 8.09
N ASN A 159 -0.01 -12.44 8.80
CA ASN A 159 -0.92 -13.54 9.04
C ASN A 159 -1.59 -13.35 10.41
N PRO A 160 -2.92 -13.16 10.48
CA PRO A 160 -3.62 -12.89 11.74
C PRO A 160 -3.79 -14.12 12.65
N ILE A 161 -3.57 -15.34 12.16
CA ILE A 161 -3.90 -16.60 12.87
C ILE A 161 -2.67 -17.23 13.55
N ASP A 162 -1.48 -16.64 13.41
CA ASP A 162 -0.24 -17.31 13.76
C ASP A 162 0.00 -17.33 15.29
N GLN A 163 -0.02 -18.53 15.89
CA GLN A 163 -0.03 -18.75 17.35
C GLN A 163 1.37 -18.93 17.97
N GLU A 164 2.42 -19.07 17.15
CA GLU A 164 3.79 -19.26 17.65
C GLU A 164 4.74 -18.16 17.16
N GLY A 165 5.44 -17.50 18.09
CA GLY A 165 6.59 -16.64 17.76
C GLY A 165 6.28 -15.38 16.97
N THR A 166 5.09 -14.79 17.12
CA THR A 166 4.73 -13.54 16.43
C THR A 166 5.22 -12.30 17.17
N TYR A 167 5.85 -11.41 16.42
CA TYR A 167 6.26 -10.06 16.80
C TYR A 167 5.31 -9.06 16.15
N ASN A 168 4.28 -8.64 16.89
CA ASN A 168 3.36 -7.62 16.42
C ASN A 168 4.12 -6.34 16.06
N LEU A 169 3.79 -5.76 14.91
CA LEU A 169 4.29 -4.44 14.54
C LEU A 169 3.68 -3.42 15.50
N PRO A 170 4.48 -2.61 16.21
CA PRO A 170 3.97 -1.47 16.97
C PRO A 170 3.15 -0.53 16.08
N GLU A 171 2.23 0.20 16.68
CA GLU A 171 1.29 1.10 16.01
C GLU A 171 2.05 2.18 15.22
N ALA A 172 3.12 2.72 15.80
CA ALA A 172 4.02 3.67 15.15
C ALA A 172 4.73 3.09 13.91
N GLN A 173 4.91 1.76 13.84
CA GLN A 173 5.47 1.08 12.67
C GLN A 173 4.41 0.85 11.61
N ILE A 174 3.21 0.43 12.01
CA ILE A 174 2.08 0.24 11.11
C ILE A 174 1.68 1.56 10.43
N ASP A 175 1.75 2.69 11.14
CA ASP A 175 1.44 4.02 10.59
C ASP A 175 2.37 4.46 9.43
N ARG A 176 3.52 3.79 9.24
CA ARG A 176 4.41 4.04 8.08
C ARG A 176 3.86 3.48 6.77
N PHE A 177 2.96 2.50 6.82
CA PHE A 177 2.28 1.99 5.62
C PHE A 177 1.16 2.91 5.22
N MET A 178 1.13 3.35 3.95
CA MET A 178 0.08 4.24 3.44
C MET A 178 -1.28 3.57 3.56
N MET A 179 -1.38 2.29 3.17
CA MET A 179 -2.63 1.53 3.13
C MET A 179 -2.50 0.18 3.85
N LYS A 180 -3.57 -0.25 4.52
CA LYS A 180 -3.78 -1.63 4.98
C LYS A 180 -4.98 -2.21 4.23
N ILE A 181 -4.74 -3.32 3.53
CA ILE A 181 -5.76 -4.04 2.74
C ILE A 181 -6.04 -5.37 3.43
N LYS A 182 -7.32 -5.67 3.64
CA LYS A 182 -7.78 -6.93 4.23
C LYS A 182 -8.30 -7.82 3.11
N ILE A 183 -7.68 -8.97 2.91
CA ILE A 183 -8.08 -9.92 1.87
C ILE A 183 -8.84 -11.07 2.53
N THR A 184 -10.07 -11.30 2.07
CA THR A 184 -10.92 -12.41 2.47
C THR A 184 -10.90 -13.53 1.42
N TYR A 185 -11.50 -14.67 1.73
CA TYR A 185 -11.70 -15.72 0.73
C TYR A 185 -12.51 -15.19 -0.46
N PRO A 186 -12.20 -15.68 -1.68
CA PRO A 186 -13.00 -15.36 -2.86
C PRO A 186 -14.43 -15.87 -2.70
N THR A 187 -15.35 -15.25 -3.44
CA THR A 187 -16.71 -15.78 -3.60
C THR A 187 -16.68 -17.11 -4.36
N LYS A 188 -17.75 -17.92 -4.28
CA LYS A 188 -17.83 -19.20 -4.99
C LYS A 188 -17.63 -19.07 -6.50
N ASP A 189 -18.15 -18.00 -7.10
CA ASP A 189 -18.00 -17.74 -8.53
C ASP A 189 -16.56 -17.37 -8.91
N GLU A 190 -15.91 -16.55 -8.09
CA GLU A 190 -14.49 -16.22 -8.24
C GLU A 190 -13.60 -17.44 -8.05
N GLU A 191 -13.89 -18.26 -7.03
CA GLU A 191 -13.16 -19.49 -6.74
C GLU A 191 -13.28 -20.50 -7.89
N LYS A 192 -14.46 -20.62 -8.50
CA LYS A 192 -14.66 -21.43 -9.71
C LYS A 192 -13.78 -20.94 -10.87
N VAL A 193 -13.70 -19.63 -11.10
CA VAL A 193 -12.81 -19.06 -12.14
C VAL A 193 -11.34 -19.35 -11.82
N ILE A 194 -10.93 -19.26 -10.55
CA ILE A 194 -9.57 -19.62 -10.11
C ILE A 194 -9.30 -21.11 -10.40
N LEU A 195 -10.24 -21.99 -10.03
CA LEU A 195 -10.14 -23.42 -10.25
C LEU A 195 -9.99 -23.75 -11.75
N ASP A 196 -10.86 -23.20 -12.59
CA ASP A 196 -10.84 -23.42 -14.04
C ASP A 196 -9.49 -23.00 -14.65
N ARG A 197 -8.93 -21.88 -14.20
CA ARG A 197 -7.61 -21.39 -14.64
C ARG A 197 -6.48 -22.33 -14.21
N MET A 198 -6.45 -22.71 -12.94
CA MET A 198 -5.37 -23.53 -12.37
C MET A 198 -5.38 -24.96 -12.91
N ILE A 199 -6.55 -25.53 -13.21
CA ILE A 199 -6.67 -26.88 -13.80
C ILE A 199 -6.28 -26.89 -15.28
N SER A 200 -6.53 -25.80 -16.01
CA SER A 200 -6.31 -25.76 -17.46
C SER A 200 -4.85 -25.96 -17.90
N ASN A 201 -3.88 -25.86 -16.97
CA ASN A 201 -2.42 -25.91 -17.22
C ASN A 201 -1.93 -24.97 -18.34
N LYS A 202 -2.76 -24.00 -18.78
CA LYS A 202 -2.34 -22.97 -19.71
C LYS A 202 -1.60 -21.90 -18.92
N GLU A 203 -0.32 -21.72 -19.24
CA GLU A 203 0.42 -20.56 -18.72
C GLU A 203 -0.25 -19.28 -19.18
N ILE A 204 -0.70 -18.47 -18.21
CA ILE A 204 -1.21 -17.14 -18.49
C ILE A 204 0.00 -16.23 -18.71
N SER A 205 0.34 -16.00 -19.98
CA SER A 205 1.40 -15.05 -20.34
C SER A 205 0.95 -13.62 -20.03
N ILE A 206 1.73 -12.92 -19.20
CA ILE A 206 1.54 -11.51 -18.90
C ILE A 206 2.39 -10.68 -19.85
N ASN A 207 1.74 -9.82 -20.62
CA ASN A 207 2.46 -8.88 -21.47
C ASN A 207 2.93 -7.67 -20.67
N GLN A 208 4.10 -7.15 -21.03
CA GLN A 208 4.50 -5.83 -20.57
C GLN A 208 3.57 -4.78 -21.20
N VAL A 209 2.91 -3.98 -20.36
CA VAL A 209 2.02 -2.90 -20.80
C VAL A 209 2.72 -1.55 -20.70
N ILE A 210 3.46 -1.34 -19.61
CA ILE A 210 4.22 -0.10 -19.37
C ILE A 210 5.63 -0.41 -18.88
N ASP A 211 6.50 0.60 -18.88
CA ASP A 211 7.85 0.52 -18.35
C ASP A 211 8.04 1.42 -17.11
N GLN A 212 9.25 1.39 -16.56
CA GLN A 212 9.64 2.17 -15.40
C GLN A 212 9.47 3.69 -15.61
N ASN A 213 9.84 4.21 -16.79
CA ASN A 213 9.74 5.64 -17.09
C ASN A 213 8.28 6.08 -17.05
N LYS A 214 7.39 5.26 -17.61
CA LYS A 214 5.97 5.57 -17.61
C LYS A 214 5.35 5.60 -16.21
N ILE A 215 5.79 4.71 -15.32
CA ILE A 215 5.39 4.79 -13.91
C ILE A 215 5.85 6.10 -13.26
N ILE A 216 7.09 6.54 -13.54
CA ILE A 216 7.62 7.81 -13.02
C ILE A 216 6.80 9.00 -13.53
N GLU A 217 6.39 9.00 -14.80
CA GLU A 217 5.48 10.01 -15.36
C GLU A 217 4.14 10.05 -14.60
N LEU A 218 3.52 8.89 -14.37
CA LEU A 218 2.28 8.79 -13.59
C LEU A 218 2.48 9.26 -12.13
N SER A 219 3.62 8.94 -11.52
CA SER A 219 3.99 9.41 -10.19
C SER A 219 4.14 10.93 -10.13
N ASN A 220 4.68 11.56 -11.17
CA ASN A 220 4.79 13.01 -11.24
C ASN A 220 3.42 13.66 -11.39
N LEU A 221 2.52 13.03 -12.16
CA LEU A 221 1.16 13.51 -12.36
C LEU A 221 0.34 13.58 -11.05
N ILE A 222 0.65 12.73 -10.05
CA ILE A 222 0.04 12.82 -8.71
C ILE A 222 0.26 14.21 -8.08
N ASN A 223 1.41 14.84 -8.31
CA ASN A 223 1.66 16.17 -7.73
C ASN A 223 0.75 17.22 -8.36
N ASP A 224 0.42 17.05 -9.64
CA ASP A 224 -0.40 17.97 -10.42
C ASP A 224 -1.91 17.82 -10.15
N VAL A 225 -2.40 16.63 -9.78
CA VAL A 225 -3.85 16.40 -9.54
C VAL A 225 -4.41 17.43 -8.56
N TYR A 226 -5.47 18.11 -8.98
CA TYR A 226 -6.09 19.18 -8.22
C TYR A 226 -6.89 18.66 -7.02
N ILE A 227 -6.76 19.35 -5.89
CA ILE A 227 -7.57 19.13 -4.69
C ILE A 227 -8.06 20.48 -4.20
N SER A 228 -9.37 20.68 -4.19
CA SER A 228 -9.97 21.94 -3.75
C SER A 228 -9.80 22.13 -2.24
N ASP A 229 -9.81 23.38 -1.76
CA ASP A 229 -9.70 23.65 -0.33
C ASP A 229 -10.85 23.03 0.48
N ARG A 230 -12.04 22.94 -0.12
CA ARG A 230 -13.18 22.21 0.47
C ARG A 230 -12.87 20.73 0.73
N ILE A 231 -12.24 20.05 -0.22
CA ILE A 231 -11.83 18.64 -0.04
C ILE A 231 -10.69 18.53 0.97
N LYS A 232 -9.75 19.49 1.01
CA LYS A 232 -8.71 19.52 2.04
C LYS A 232 -9.32 19.66 3.44
N SER A 233 -10.26 20.58 3.63
CA SER A 233 -11.01 20.73 4.88
C SER A 233 -11.73 19.45 5.25
N TYR A 234 -12.45 18.83 4.30
CA TYR A 234 -13.11 17.55 4.54
C TYR A 234 -12.17 16.43 5.03
N ILE A 235 -10.99 16.29 4.44
CA ILE A 235 -9.97 15.33 4.90
C ILE A 235 -9.49 15.65 6.32
N VAL A 236 -9.30 16.93 6.63
CA VAL A 236 -8.89 17.37 7.97
C VAL A 236 -10.00 17.06 8.97
N ASP A 237 -11.25 17.39 8.65
CA ASP A 237 -12.43 17.15 9.49
C ASP A 237 -12.62 15.65 9.78
N ILE A 238 -12.43 14.77 8.77
CA ILE A 238 -12.46 13.31 8.96
C ILE A 238 -11.41 12.84 9.97
N VAL A 239 -10.19 13.37 9.88
CA VAL A 239 -9.11 12.94 10.77
C VAL A 239 -9.29 13.55 12.16
N ASP A 240 -9.72 14.80 12.23
CA ASP A 240 -10.00 15.49 13.48
C ASP A 240 -11.19 14.88 14.22
N SER A 241 -12.21 14.39 13.52
CA SER A 241 -13.33 13.67 14.15
C SER A 241 -12.92 12.35 14.83
N THR A 242 -11.73 11.81 14.52
CA THR A 242 -11.17 10.67 15.26
C THR A 242 -10.58 11.10 16.61
N ARG A 243 -10.17 12.37 16.74
CA ARG A 243 -9.52 12.96 17.91
C ARG A 243 -10.51 13.68 18.81
N ASN A 244 -11.43 14.42 18.21
CA ASN A 244 -12.46 15.24 18.85
C ASN A 244 -13.89 14.83 18.41
N PRO A 245 -14.28 13.54 18.49
CA PRO A 245 -15.55 13.03 17.98
C PRO A 245 -16.80 13.77 18.50
N SER A 246 -16.77 14.30 19.73
CA SER A 246 -17.90 15.05 20.32
C SER A 246 -18.26 16.31 19.53
N GLU A 247 -17.28 16.99 18.92
CA GLU A 247 -17.49 18.19 18.11
C GLU A 247 -18.27 17.89 16.82
N TYR A 248 -18.23 16.63 16.36
CA TYR A 248 -18.92 16.14 15.18
C TYR A 248 -20.20 15.36 15.54
N GLY A 249 -20.64 15.42 16.80
CA GLY A 249 -21.83 14.69 17.28
C GLY A 249 -21.66 13.18 17.39
N LEU A 250 -20.41 12.68 17.34
CA LEU A 250 -20.10 11.25 17.41
C LEU A 250 -19.90 10.81 18.86
N LYS A 251 -20.48 9.66 19.22
CA LYS A 251 -20.33 9.02 20.53
C LYS A 251 -19.34 7.84 20.47
N ILE A 252 -18.14 8.11 19.94
CA ILE A 252 -17.09 7.09 19.72
C ILE A 252 -15.82 7.36 20.55
N GLN A 253 -15.81 8.38 21.41
CA GLN A 253 -14.62 8.78 22.17
C GLN A 253 -14.08 7.66 23.06
N SER A 254 -14.94 6.94 23.77
CA SER A 254 -14.53 5.81 24.64
C SER A 254 -14.04 4.60 23.84
N LEU A 255 -14.42 4.51 22.56
CA LEU A 255 -14.10 3.39 21.67
C LEU A 255 -12.73 3.52 21.01
N ILE A 256 -12.13 4.72 21.02
CA ILE A 256 -10.84 5.01 20.40
C ILE A 256 -9.79 5.24 21.49
N ASN A 257 -8.80 4.34 21.58
CA ASN A 257 -7.66 4.49 22.47
C ASN A 257 -6.59 5.41 21.87
N TYR A 258 -6.25 5.21 20.58
CA TYR A 258 -5.37 6.11 19.84
C TYR A 258 -6.00 6.54 18.52
N PRO A 259 -6.16 7.85 18.30
CA PRO A 259 -6.79 8.39 17.10
C PRO A 259 -5.80 8.47 15.92
N ALA A 260 -6.32 8.78 14.73
CA ALA A 260 -5.52 8.82 13.52
C ALA A 260 -4.47 9.94 13.55
N SER A 261 -3.23 9.61 13.13
CA SER A 261 -2.10 10.56 13.08
C SER A 261 -2.26 11.57 11.93
N PRO A 262 -1.48 12.68 11.90
CA PRO A 262 -1.46 13.59 10.74
C PRO A 262 -1.06 12.92 9.42
N ARG A 263 -0.37 11.76 9.48
CA ARG A 263 -0.08 10.96 8.27
C ARG A 263 -1.37 10.49 7.60
N ALA A 264 -2.45 10.27 8.35
CA ALA A 264 -3.75 9.91 7.80
C ALA A 264 -4.24 10.94 6.78
N SER A 265 -4.18 12.24 7.09
CA SER A 265 -4.62 13.30 6.17
C SER A 265 -3.77 13.32 4.90
N ILE A 266 -2.45 13.18 5.04
CA ILE A 266 -1.51 13.14 3.91
C ILE A 266 -1.79 11.93 3.03
N PHE A 267 -1.96 10.75 3.63
CA PHE A 267 -2.18 9.51 2.89
C PHE A 267 -3.57 9.41 2.28
N LEU A 268 -4.61 9.97 2.92
CA LEU A 268 -5.93 10.12 2.31
C LEU A 268 -5.83 10.98 1.04
N ALA A 269 -5.19 12.14 1.12
CA ALA A 269 -5.03 13.02 -0.04
C ALA A 269 -4.23 12.35 -1.17
N ARG A 270 -3.11 11.69 -0.84
CA ARG A 270 -2.28 11.00 -1.85
C ARG A 270 -3.00 9.80 -2.48
N ALA A 271 -3.65 8.96 -1.68
CA ALA A 271 -4.41 7.81 -2.18
C ALA A 271 -5.60 8.26 -3.03
N ALA A 272 -6.29 9.34 -2.62
CA ALA A 272 -7.39 9.92 -3.38
C ALA A 272 -6.96 10.49 -4.74
N LYS A 273 -5.79 11.15 -4.79
CA LYS A 273 -5.18 11.54 -6.07
C LYS A 273 -4.84 10.33 -6.93
N GLY A 274 -4.33 9.26 -6.31
CA GLY A 274 -4.04 7.99 -6.99
C GLY A 274 -5.29 7.39 -7.64
N ILE A 275 -6.37 7.22 -6.88
CA ILE A 275 -7.62 6.65 -7.43
C ILE A 275 -8.26 7.58 -8.46
N ALA A 276 -8.15 8.91 -8.32
CA ALA A 276 -8.60 9.86 -9.33
C ALA A 276 -7.88 9.64 -10.67
N ILE A 277 -6.55 9.52 -10.67
CA ILE A 277 -5.77 9.18 -11.89
C ILE A 277 -6.21 7.84 -12.47
N LEU A 278 -6.37 6.81 -11.62
CA LEU A 278 -6.80 5.49 -12.07
C LEU A 278 -8.19 5.47 -12.69
N ASN A 279 -8.99 6.51 -12.43
CA ASN A 279 -10.33 6.72 -12.97
C ASN A 279 -10.36 7.80 -14.06
N GLY A 280 -9.21 8.28 -14.55
CA GLY A 280 -9.14 9.26 -15.63
C GLY A 280 -9.47 10.70 -15.21
N ARG A 281 -9.38 11.04 -13.91
CA ARG A 281 -9.71 12.37 -13.39
C ARG A 281 -8.48 13.11 -12.87
N GLY A 282 -8.33 14.35 -13.31
CA GLY A 282 -7.32 15.33 -12.88
C GLY A 282 -7.69 16.13 -11.64
N PHE A 283 -8.78 15.76 -10.95
CA PHE A 283 -9.22 16.36 -9.71
C PHE A 283 -9.83 15.31 -8.77
N VAL A 284 -9.69 15.55 -7.46
CA VAL A 284 -10.22 14.69 -6.40
C VAL A 284 -11.66 15.07 -6.05
N THR A 285 -12.52 14.06 -5.83
CA THR A 285 -13.89 14.22 -5.30
C THR A 285 -14.01 13.65 -3.89
N ALA A 286 -15.12 13.93 -3.20
CA ALA A 286 -15.40 13.35 -1.89
C ALA A 286 -15.54 11.81 -1.95
N ASP A 287 -16.08 11.28 -3.06
CA ASP A 287 -16.17 9.84 -3.29
C ASP A 287 -14.80 9.17 -3.35
N ASP A 288 -13.77 9.83 -3.89
CA ASP A 288 -12.40 9.31 -3.87
C ASP A 288 -11.88 9.14 -2.44
N ILE A 289 -12.13 10.12 -1.57
CA ILE A 289 -11.76 10.06 -0.15
C ILE A 289 -12.44 8.87 0.51
N LYS A 290 -13.75 8.71 0.26
CA LYS A 290 -14.54 7.61 0.81
C LYS A 290 -14.05 6.25 0.31
N ASN A 291 -13.71 6.12 -0.96
CA ASN A 291 -13.25 4.86 -1.56
C ASN A 291 -11.91 4.38 -0.98
N VAL A 292 -10.98 5.30 -0.68
CA VAL A 292 -9.68 4.95 -0.09
C VAL A 292 -9.69 4.98 1.45
N SER A 293 -10.77 5.44 2.07
CA SER A 293 -10.87 5.68 3.52
C SER A 293 -10.51 4.46 4.35
N LEU A 294 -11.12 3.30 4.07
CA LEU A 294 -10.87 2.07 4.81
C LEU A 294 -9.43 1.61 4.63
N MET A 295 -8.88 1.69 3.41
CA MET A 295 -7.48 1.33 3.16
C MET A 295 -6.52 2.19 3.98
N VAL A 296 -6.81 3.48 4.15
CA VAL A 296 -5.91 4.41 4.84
C VAL A 296 -6.15 4.45 6.36
N LEU A 297 -7.39 4.37 6.84
CA LEU A 297 -7.70 4.67 8.25
C LEU A 297 -7.76 3.44 9.15
N ARG A 298 -8.05 2.24 8.61
CA ARG A 298 -8.38 1.07 9.46
C ARG A 298 -7.28 0.64 10.42
N HIS A 299 -6.01 0.90 10.07
CA HIS A 299 -4.84 0.58 10.89
C HIS A 299 -4.30 1.76 11.69
N ARG A 300 -4.95 2.92 11.59
CA ARG A 300 -4.59 4.16 12.28
C ARG A 300 -5.53 4.49 13.43
N LEU A 301 -6.59 3.70 13.60
CA LEU A 301 -7.49 3.77 14.74
C LEU A 301 -7.22 2.57 15.63
N ILE A 302 -6.66 2.82 16.80
CA ILE A 302 -6.44 1.80 17.80
C ILE A 302 -7.62 1.85 18.75
N LEU A 303 -8.33 0.74 18.82
CA LEU A 303 -9.56 0.64 19.60
C LEU A 303 -9.25 0.47 21.08
N SER A 304 -10.19 0.87 21.92
CA SER A 304 -10.13 0.59 23.34
C SER A 304 -10.58 -0.84 23.64
N TYR A 305 -10.26 -1.31 24.85
CA TYR A 305 -10.75 -2.61 25.34
C TYR A 305 -12.29 -2.67 25.38
N GLU A 306 -12.96 -1.54 25.65
CA GLU A 306 -14.43 -1.41 25.61
C GLU A 306 -14.96 -1.72 24.20
N ALA A 307 -14.36 -1.12 23.17
CA ALA A 307 -14.75 -1.38 21.78
C ALA A 307 -14.53 -2.85 21.38
N GLU A 308 -13.43 -3.47 21.82
CA GLU A 308 -13.18 -4.90 21.59
C GLU A 308 -14.23 -5.78 22.29
N ALA A 309 -14.60 -5.46 23.53
CA ALA A 309 -15.62 -6.18 24.29
C ALA A 309 -17.02 -6.04 23.66
N GLU A 310 -17.33 -4.90 23.05
CA GLU A 310 -18.57 -4.66 22.32
C GLU A 310 -18.54 -5.23 20.88
N GLY A 311 -17.40 -5.76 20.42
CA GLY A 311 -17.24 -6.26 19.05
C GLY A 311 -17.24 -5.17 17.98
N VAL A 312 -17.00 -3.91 18.36
CA VAL A 312 -16.92 -2.78 17.43
C VAL A 312 -15.59 -2.83 16.69
N THR A 313 -15.62 -2.68 15.36
CA THR A 313 -14.40 -2.66 14.55
C THR A 313 -13.99 -1.25 14.15
N SER A 314 -12.72 -1.06 13.75
CA SER A 314 -12.25 0.22 13.23
C SER A 314 -12.99 0.61 11.94
N GLU A 315 -13.41 -0.37 11.14
CA GLU A 315 -14.22 -0.17 9.95
C GLU A 315 -15.61 0.37 10.28
N ASP A 316 -16.22 -0.05 11.40
CA ASP A 316 -17.51 0.47 11.84
C ASP A 316 -17.40 1.91 12.34
N ILE A 317 -16.34 2.24 13.07
CA ILE A 317 -16.05 3.61 13.49
C ILE A 317 -15.83 4.52 12.28
N ILE A 318 -15.06 4.07 11.28
CA ILE A 318 -14.83 4.83 10.04
C ILE A 318 -16.16 5.08 9.32
N LYS A 319 -17.04 4.07 9.21
CA LYS A 319 -18.37 4.24 8.61
C LYS A 319 -19.19 5.29 9.37
N GLN A 320 -19.18 5.28 10.70
CA GLN A 320 -19.89 6.28 11.51
C GLN A 320 -19.37 7.70 11.26
N ILE A 321 -18.05 7.87 11.17
CA ILE A 321 -17.40 9.16 10.86
C ILE A 321 -17.90 9.67 9.50
N PHE A 322 -17.81 8.86 8.45
CA PHE A 322 -18.21 9.27 7.10
C PHE A 322 -19.72 9.53 6.95
N ASN A 323 -20.55 8.96 7.83
CA ASN A 323 -21.99 9.25 7.87
C ASN A 323 -22.32 10.55 8.61
N SER A 324 -21.41 11.07 9.44
CA SER A 324 -21.65 12.23 10.31
C SER A 324 -20.95 13.50 9.83
N VAL A 325 -19.73 13.37 9.27
CA VAL A 325 -18.99 14.50 8.73
C VAL A 325 -19.64 14.99 7.43
N VAL A 326 -19.94 16.29 7.36
CA VAL A 326 -20.63 16.91 6.24
C VAL A 326 -19.78 16.86 4.97
N VAL A 327 -20.39 16.42 3.86
CA VAL A 327 -19.74 16.38 2.54
C VAL A 327 -19.74 17.79 1.91
N PRO A 328 -18.64 18.25 1.27
CA PRO A 328 -18.50 19.65 0.81
C PRO A 328 -19.23 20.09 -0.46
#